data_AF-A0A1D2A4K8-F1
#
_entry.id   AF-A0A1D2A4K8-F1
#
_cell.length_a   1.000
_cell.length_b   1.000
_cell.length_c   1.000
_cell.angle_alpha   90.00
_cell.angle_beta   90.00
_cell.angle_gamma   90.00
#
_symmetry.space_group_name_H-M   'P 1'
#
loop_
_entity.id
_entity.type
_entity.pdbx_description
1 polymer ?
#
loop_
_entity_poly.entity_id
_entity_poly.type
_entity_poly.pdbx_seq_one_letter_code
_entity_poly.pdbx_strand_id
1 'polypeptide(L)'
;IIFIDEIDSVLSARRGDEHDASRRLKTEFLSAFDGVASGAAHLLVLGATNRPWDLDEAVVRRLPKRIYVALPGAEGRRALLEGMLRGQRADPGIPAVVAGTQAPTWRPCARRRPWPPSGSWAAASPPCRPIASAA
;
A
#
# COMPACT_ATOMS: atom_id res chain seq x y z
N ILE A 1 -8.59 -6.88 16.61
CA ILE A 1 -8.06 -6.40 15.31
C ILE A 1 -6.56 -6.26 15.47
N ILE A 2 -5.77 -6.83 14.57
CA ILE A 2 -4.31 -6.67 14.52
C ILE A 2 -4.00 -5.82 13.29
N PHE A 3 -3.24 -4.74 13.45
CA PHE A 3 -2.75 -3.91 12.35
C PHE A 3 -1.23 -3.96 12.32
N ILE A 4 -0.70 -4.21 11.13
CA ILE A 4 0.74 -4.32 10.86
C ILE A 4 1.06 -3.31 9.76
N ASP A 5 1.80 -2.26 10.11
CA ASP A 5 2.36 -1.35 9.11
C ASP A 5 3.69 -1.89 8.58
N GLU A 6 4.04 -1.50 7.36
CA GLU A 6 5.26 -1.91 6.68
C GLU A 6 5.51 -3.43 6.73
N ILE A 7 4.46 -4.22 6.47
CA ILE A 7 4.53 -5.68 6.56
C ILE A 7 5.59 -6.29 5.62
N ASP A 8 6.00 -5.58 4.57
CA ASP A 8 7.10 -5.94 3.68
C ASP A 8 8.48 -5.93 4.34
N SER A 9 8.67 -5.19 5.44
CA SER A 9 9.93 -5.19 6.20
C SER A 9 10.23 -6.55 6.84
N VAL A 10 9.18 -7.28 7.24
CA VAL A 10 9.29 -8.59 7.91
C VAL A 10 8.98 -9.74 6.96
N LEU A 11 8.06 -9.56 6.01
CA LEU A 11 7.48 -10.62 5.19
C LEU A 11 7.80 -10.52 3.69
N SER A 12 8.92 -9.89 3.34
CA SER A 12 9.39 -9.79 1.96
C SER A 12 9.83 -11.15 1.37
N ALA A 13 9.84 -11.24 0.04
CA ALA A 13 10.30 -12.42 -0.69
C ALA A 13 11.77 -12.73 -0.36
N ARG A 14 12.07 -14.03 -0.24
CA ARG A 14 13.42 -14.54 0.10
C ARG A 14 14.44 -14.07 -0.94
N ARG A 15 15.40 -13.26 -0.52
CA ARG A 15 16.60 -12.93 -1.32
C ARG A 15 17.75 -13.84 -0.90
N GLY A 16 18.66 -14.16 -1.83
CA GLY A 16 19.75 -15.13 -1.60
C GLY A 16 20.67 -14.81 -0.41
N ASP A 17 20.68 -13.56 0.04
CA ASP A 17 21.52 -13.04 1.13
C ASP A 17 20.73 -12.78 2.45
N GLU A 18 19.59 -13.45 2.64
CA GLU A 18 18.79 -13.24 3.86
C GLU A 18 19.36 -13.98 5.08
N HIS A 19 19.57 -13.24 6.17
CA HIS A 19 19.94 -13.78 7.49
C HIS A 19 18.97 -14.88 7.96
N ASP A 20 19.50 -15.98 8.50
CA ASP A 20 18.71 -17.10 9.03
C ASP A 20 17.70 -16.69 10.12
N ALA A 21 18.01 -15.64 10.90
CA ALA A 21 17.10 -15.07 11.89
C ALA A 21 15.79 -14.56 11.24
N SER A 22 15.89 -13.88 10.10
CA SER A 22 14.71 -13.38 9.34
C SER A 22 13.86 -14.55 8.84
N ARG A 23 14.49 -15.62 8.35
CA ARG A 23 13.80 -16.83 7.86
C ARG A 23 13.00 -17.53 8.96
N ARG A 24 13.57 -17.63 10.17
CA ARG A 24 12.88 -18.20 11.33
C ARG A 24 11.69 -17.34 11.75
N LEU A 25 11.87 -16.01 11.83
CA LEU A 25 10.80 -15.08 12.17
C LEU A 25 9.62 -15.15 11.18
N LYS A 26 9.89 -15.20 9.88
CA LYS A 26 8.86 -15.38 8.84
C LYS A 26 8.08 -16.68 9.02
N THR A 27 8.77 -17.76 9.35
CA THR A 27 8.16 -19.08 9.51
C THR A 27 7.25 -19.12 10.74
N GLU A 28 7.74 -18.62 11.88
CA GLU A 28 6.95 -18.49 13.12
C GLU A 28 5.73 -17.59 12.93
N PHE A 29 5.91 -16.44 12.26
CA PHE A 29 4.81 -15.53 11.97
C PHE A 29 3.70 -16.20 11.15
N LEU A 30 4.07 -16.91 10.08
CA LEU A 30 3.11 -17.59 9.22
C LEU A 30 2.41 -18.75 9.96
N SER A 31 3.14 -19.49 10.81
CA SER A 31 2.56 -20.54 11.64
C SER A 31 1.54 -20.00 12.64
N ALA A 32 1.88 -18.91 13.33
CA ALA A 32 0.96 -18.23 14.23
C ALA A 32 -0.28 -17.69 13.49
N PHE A 33 -0.09 -17.12 12.30
CA PHE A 33 -1.19 -16.62 11.47
C PHE A 33 -2.18 -17.73 11.08
N ASP A 34 -1.67 -18.90 10.68
CA ASP A 34 -2.51 -20.06 10.33
C ASP A 34 -3.24 -20.62 11.57
N GLY A 35 -2.56 -20.66 12.72
CA GLY A 35 -3.17 -21.07 14.00
C GLY A 35 -4.34 -20.16 14.41
N VAL A 36 -4.24 -18.86 14.15
CA VAL A 36 -5.31 -17.92 14.48
C VAL A 36 -6.47 -17.98 13.47
N ALA A 37 -6.21 -18.26 12.20
CA ALA A 37 -7.25 -18.42 11.18
C ALA A 37 -8.20 -19.61 11.44
N SER A 38 -7.76 -20.60 12.21
CA SER A 38 -8.54 -21.80 12.57
C SER A 38 -9.28 -21.72 13.91
N GLY A 39 -9.08 -20.65 14.69
CA GLY A 39 -9.70 -20.46 16.00
C GLY A 39 -11.10 -19.85 15.94
N ALA A 40 -11.91 -20.08 16.97
CA ALA A 40 -13.28 -19.56 17.11
C ALA A 40 -13.36 -18.04 17.39
N ALA A 41 -12.24 -17.32 17.37
CA ALA A 41 -12.17 -15.89 17.65
C ALA A 41 -12.30 -15.07 16.35
N HIS A 42 -13.16 -14.05 16.35
CA HIS A 42 -13.30 -13.10 15.24
C HIS A 42 -12.10 -12.14 15.17
N LEU A 43 -10.95 -12.62 14.69
CA LEU A 43 -9.76 -11.79 14.50
C LEU A 43 -9.69 -11.25 13.07
N LEU A 44 -9.63 -9.93 12.95
CA LEU A 44 -9.27 -9.25 11.70
C LEU A 44 -7.79 -8.85 11.74
N VAL A 45 -7.02 -9.30 10.75
CA VAL A 45 -5.63 -8.88 10.52
C VAL A 45 -5.58 -7.96 9.32
N LEU A 46 -4.96 -6.79 9.50
CA LEU A 46 -4.78 -5.77 8.48
C LEU A 46 -3.28 -5.53 8.30
N GLY A 47 -2.80 -5.56 7.06
CA GLY A 47 -1.42 -5.25 6.71
C GLY A 47 -1.36 -4.07 5.76
N ALA A 48 -0.51 -3.09 6.05
CA ALA A 48 -0.21 -1.98 5.16
C ALA A 48 1.21 -2.14 4.59
N THR A 49 1.38 -1.83 3.30
CA THR A 49 2.68 -1.88 2.62
C THR A 49 2.73 -0.88 1.48
N ASN A 50 3.92 -0.30 1.28
CA ASN A 50 4.25 0.53 0.12
C ASN A 50 4.83 -0.30 -1.04
N ARG A 51 5.15 -1.57 -0.80
CA ARG A 51 5.82 -2.47 -1.76
C ARG A 51 5.08 -3.81 -1.86
N PRO A 52 3.82 -3.83 -2.33
CA PRO A 52 3.02 -5.07 -2.38
C PRO A 52 3.61 -6.17 -3.27
N TRP A 53 4.50 -5.82 -4.22
CA TRP A 53 5.20 -6.77 -5.08
C TRP A 53 6.42 -7.41 -4.42
N ASP A 54 6.95 -6.82 -3.35
CA ASP A 54 8.11 -7.35 -2.63
C ASP A 54 7.69 -8.39 -1.57
N LEU A 55 6.39 -8.60 -1.36
CA LEU A 55 5.86 -9.57 -0.40
C LEU A 55 6.03 -11.02 -0.86
N ASP A 56 6.28 -11.92 0.10
CA ASP A 56 6.31 -13.36 -0.14
C ASP A 56 4.93 -13.89 -0.60
N GLU A 57 4.94 -14.78 -1.60
CA GLU A 57 3.73 -15.38 -2.16
C GLU A 57 2.87 -16.08 -1.09
N ALA A 58 3.50 -16.67 -0.07
CA ALA A 58 2.82 -17.33 1.04
C ALA A 58 1.98 -16.37 1.88
N VAL A 59 2.42 -15.12 2.02
CA VAL A 59 1.75 -14.04 2.78
C VAL A 59 0.60 -13.48 1.94
N VAL A 60 0.89 -13.25 0.65
CA VAL A 60 -0.07 -12.78 -0.35
C VAL A 60 -1.28 -13.71 -0.46
N ARG A 61 -1.07 -15.03 -0.37
CA ARG A 61 -2.14 -16.04 -0.34
C ARG A 61 -3.00 -15.99 0.92
N ARG A 62 -2.41 -15.64 2.06
CA ARG A 62 -3.07 -15.56 3.39
C ARG A 62 -3.82 -14.25 3.62
N LEU A 63 -3.53 -13.22 2.81
CA LEU A 63 -4.23 -11.94 2.78
C LEU A 63 -5.03 -11.80 1.46
N PRO A 64 -6.20 -12.46 1.34
CA PRO A 64 -6.96 -12.51 0.09
C PRO A 64 -7.66 -11.18 -0.24
N LYS A 65 -8.05 -10.41 0.78
CA LYS A 65 -8.68 -9.09 0.60
C LYS A 65 -7.59 -8.03 0.55
N ARG A 66 -7.57 -7.26 -0.54
CA ARG A 66 -6.55 -6.24 -0.80
C ARG A 66 -7.24 -4.98 -1.32
N ILE A 67 -6.91 -3.86 -0.72
CA ILE A 67 -7.48 -2.55 -1.04
C ILE A 67 -6.34 -1.68 -1.53
N TYR A 68 -6.44 -1.17 -2.76
CA TYR A 68 -5.48 -0.22 -3.29
C TYR A 68 -5.89 1.19 -2.88
N VAL A 69 -4.97 1.92 -2.26
CA VAL A 69 -5.15 3.33 -1.90
C VAL A 69 -4.39 4.16 -2.92
N ALA A 70 -5.14 4.83 -3.80
CA ALA A 70 -4.58 5.72 -4.81
C ALA A 70 -4.22 7.09 -4.23
N LEU A 71 -3.34 7.82 -4.91
CA LEU A 71 -3.08 9.22 -4.61
C LEU A 71 -4.36 10.06 -4.81
N PRO A 72 -4.63 11.04 -3.93
CA PRO A 72 -5.84 11.86 -4.04
C PRO A 72 -5.83 12.72 -5.31
N GLY A 73 -6.97 12.76 -6.00
CA GLY A 73 -7.24 13.69 -7.10
C GLY A 73 -7.35 15.14 -6.62
N ALA A 74 -7.61 16.08 -7.54
CA ALA A 74 -7.68 17.51 -7.21
C ALA A 74 -8.75 17.82 -6.16
N GLU A 75 -9.95 17.24 -6.29
CA GLU A 75 -11.02 17.39 -5.28
C GLU A 75 -10.65 16.75 -3.94
N GLY A 76 -10.00 15.57 -3.95
CA GLY A 76 -9.52 14.93 -2.73
C GLY A 76 -8.46 15.77 -2.01
N ARG A 77 -7.52 16.38 -2.75
CA ARG A 77 -6.53 17.31 -2.19
C ARG A 77 -7.20 18.56 -1.61
N ARG A 78 -8.21 19.09 -2.30
CA ARG A 78 -9.02 20.21 -1.80
C ARG A 78 -9.67 19.86 -0.45
N ALA A 79 -10.38 18.74 -0.38
CA ALA A 79 -11.07 18.30 0.83
C ALA A 79 -10.10 18.04 1.99
N LEU A 80 -8.93 17.46 1.71
CA LEU A 80 -7.87 17.28 2.70
C LEU A 80 -7.40 18.63 3.26
N LEU A 81 -7.09 19.59 2.38
CA LEU A 81 -6.61 20.91 2.79
C LEU A 81 -7.68 21.71 3.53
N GLU A 82 -8.93 21.70 3.06
CA GLU A 82 -10.06 22.33 3.75
C GLU A 82 -10.31 21.67 5.12
N GLY A 83 -10.11 20.35 5.23
CA GLY A 83 -10.19 19.62 6.49
C GLY A 83 -9.07 20.01 7.47
N MET A 84 -7.82 20.06 7.00
CA MET A 84 -6.65 20.43 7.82
C MET A 84 -6.68 21.89 8.27
N LEU A 85 -7.24 22.79 7.46
CA LEU A 85 -7.31 24.23 7.72
C LEU A 85 -8.61 24.65 8.41
N ARG A 86 -9.48 23.69 8.75
CA ARG A 86 -10.71 23.96 9.49
C ARG A 86 -10.37 24.56 10.85
N GLY A 87 -10.86 25.78 11.12
CA GLY A 87 -10.62 26.51 12.37
C GLY A 87 -9.35 27.37 12.37
N GLN A 88 -8.56 27.35 11.30
CA GLN A 88 -7.44 28.27 11.09
C GLN A 88 -7.91 29.51 10.33
N ARG A 89 -7.25 30.67 10.53
CA ARG A 89 -7.42 31.82 9.63
C ARG A 89 -6.76 31.50 8.28
N ALA A 90 -7.53 30.83 7.44
CA ALA A 90 -7.17 30.46 6.10
C ALA A 90 -7.13 31.71 5.19
N ASP A 91 -5.99 31.94 4.54
CA ASP A 91 -5.85 32.95 3.49
C ASP A 91 -6.76 32.59 2.29
N PRO A 92 -7.47 33.54 1.67
CA PRO A 92 -8.31 33.29 0.49
C PRO A 92 -7.58 32.61 -0.70
N GLY A 93 -6.24 32.53 -0.69
CA GLY A 93 -5.43 31.85 -1.72
C GLY A 93 -5.46 30.30 -1.75
N ILE A 94 -6.10 29.61 -0.81
CA ILE A 94 -6.11 28.12 -0.75
C ILE A 94 -6.58 27.45 -2.05
N PRO A 95 -7.64 27.92 -2.75
CA PRO A 95 -8.06 27.33 -4.02
C PRO A 95 -6.95 27.38 -5.09
N ALA A 96 -6.11 28.42 -5.09
CA ALA A 96 -4.99 28.54 -6.01
C ALA A 96 -3.85 27.56 -5.66
N VAL A 97 -3.59 27.33 -4.37
CA VAL A 97 -2.60 26.35 -3.90
C VAL A 97 -3.04 24.92 -4.27
N VAL A 98 -4.32 24.59 -4.08
CA VAL A 98 -4.89 23.30 -4.49
C VAL A 98 -4.73 23.09 -6.00
N ALA A 99 -5.03 24.12 -6.80
CA ALA A 99 -4.87 24.06 -8.26
C ALA A 99 -3.40 23.90 -8.68
N GLY A 100 -2.46 24.48 -7.93
CA GLY A 100 -1.02 24.34 -8.15
C GLY A 100 -0.44 22.99 -7.71
N THR A 101 -1.07 22.29 -6.76
CA THR A 101 -0.63 20.95 -6.36
C THR A 101 -0.92 19.94 -7.47
N GLN A 102 0.13 19.48 -8.13
CA GLN A 102 0.05 18.31 -9.02
C GLN A 102 0.28 17.06 -8.17
N ALA A 103 -0.60 16.06 -8.32
CA ALA A 103 -0.23 14.72 -7.87
C ALA A 103 0.98 14.29 -8.71
N PRO A 104 2.05 13.72 -8.10
CA PRO A 104 3.14 13.17 -8.90
C PRO A 104 2.53 12.19 -9.89
N THR A 105 2.71 12.49 -11.17
CA THR A 105 2.22 11.61 -12.22
C THR A 105 3.08 10.36 -12.19
N TRP A 106 2.47 9.21 -11.96
CA TRP A 106 3.14 7.96 -12.28
C TRP A 106 3.36 7.96 -13.79
N ARG A 107 4.61 7.80 -14.24
CA ARG A 107 4.89 7.61 -15.67
C ARG A 107 4.07 6.41 -16.10
N PRO A 108 3.22 6.51 -17.14
CA PRO A 108 2.61 5.32 -17.71
C PRO A 108 3.75 4.39 -18.11
N CYS A 109 3.81 3.18 -17.54
CA CYS A 109 4.69 2.15 -18.06
C CYS A 109 4.31 1.98 -19.54
N ALA A 110 5.17 2.43 -20.45
CA ALA A 110 4.92 2.44 -21.91
C ALA A 110 4.61 1.04 -22.49
N ARG A 111 4.71 0.00 -21.66
CA ARG A 111 4.10 -1.31 -21.86
C ARG A 111 3.56 -1.75 -20.50
N ARG A 112 2.23 -1.82 -20.30
CA ARG A 112 1.52 -2.82 -19.43
C ARG A 112 0.04 -2.43 -19.27
N ARG A 113 -0.80 -3.48 -19.13
CA ARG A 113 -2.27 -3.45 -19.20
C ARG A 113 -2.91 -2.64 -18.05
N PRO A 114 -4.05 -1.97 -18.27
CA PRO A 114 -4.81 -1.31 -17.21
C PRO A 114 -5.32 -2.30 -16.15
N TRP A 115 -5.53 -1.82 -14.93
CA TRP A 115 -6.14 -2.57 -13.83
C TRP A 115 -7.60 -2.93 -14.18
N PRO A 116 -8.04 -4.19 -14.04
CA PRO A 116 -9.44 -4.54 -14.23
C PRO A 116 -10.29 -4.00 -13.07
N PRO A 117 -11.47 -3.41 -13.33
CA PRO A 117 -12.33 -2.81 -12.29
C PRO A 117 -12.87 -3.83 -11.27
N SER A 118 -12.63 -5.13 -11.46
CA SER A 118 -13.27 -6.22 -10.72
C SER A 118 -12.26 -7.10 -9.97
N GLY A 119 -11.57 -6.57 -8.95
CA GLY A 119 -10.96 -7.33 -7.83
C GLY A 119 -10.07 -8.56 -8.13
N SER A 120 -9.65 -8.77 -9.37
CA SER A 120 -8.99 -9.98 -9.87
C SER A 120 -7.52 -9.69 -10.07
N TRP A 121 -6.69 -10.25 -9.19
CA TRP A 121 -5.26 -9.99 -9.09
C TRP A 121 -4.40 -10.78 -10.09
N ALA A 122 -4.99 -11.69 -10.85
CA ALA A 122 -4.24 -12.60 -11.72
C ALA A 122 -3.53 -11.91 -12.91
N ALA A 123 -3.79 -10.62 -13.17
CA ALA A 123 -3.27 -9.91 -14.35
C ALA A 123 -2.62 -8.54 -14.06
N ALA A 124 -2.48 -8.14 -12.78
CA ALA A 124 -1.91 -6.84 -12.43
C ALA A 124 -0.37 -6.86 -12.54
N SER A 125 0.18 -6.00 -13.40
CA SER A 125 1.62 -5.80 -13.52
C SER A 125 2.16 -4.79 -12.48
N PRO A 126 3.43 -4.90 -12.05
CA PRO A 126 3.99 -4.05 -10.99
C PRO A 126 4.09 -2.58 -11.41
N PRO A 127 3.97 -1.61 -10.48
CA PRO A 127 4.30 -0.22 -10.76
C PRO A 127 5.82 -0.05 -10.83
N CYS A 128 6.30 0.55 -11.92
CA CYS A 128 7.68 1.00 -12.03
C CYS A 128 7.84 2.32 -11.27
N ARG A 129 8.93 2.40 -10.49
CA ARG A 129 9.53 3.51 -9.72
C ARG A 129 8.92 4.92 -9.87
N PRO A 130 8.90 5.72 -8.79
CA PRO A 130 8.50 7.13 -8.86
C PRO A 130 9.37 7.88 -9.87
N ILE A 131 8.76 8.78 -10.64
CA ILE A 131 9.50 9.77 -11.43
C ILE A 131 10.20 10.66 -10.41
N ALA A 132 11.54 10.61 -10.35
CA ALA A 132 12.30 11.68 -9.70
C ALA A 132 11.88 12.99 -10.37
N SER A 133 11.30 13.90 -9.59
CA SER A 133 10.89 15.23 -10.04
C SER A 133 12.05 15.87 -10.82
N ALA A 134 11.83 16.17 -12.09
CA ALA A 134 12.71 17.04 -12.84
C ALA A 134 12.73 18.40 -12.12
N ALA A 135 13.90 18.77 -11.60
CA ALA A 135 14.29 20.16 -11.46
C ALA A 135 14.72 20.68 -12.83
#